data_AF-A0A0E9PPV8-F1
#
_entry.id   AF-A0A0E9PPV8-F1
#
_cell.length_a   1.000
_cell.length_b   1.000
_cell.length_c   1.000
_cell.angle_alpha   90.00
_cell.angle_beta   90.00
_cell.angle_gamma   90.00
#
_symmetry.space_group_name_H-M   'P 1'
#
loop_
_entity.id
_entity.type
_entity.pdbx_description
1 polymer ?
#
loop_
_entity_poly.entity_id
_entity_poly.type
_entity_poly.pdbx_seq_one_letter_code
_entity_poly.pdbx_strand_id
1 'polypeptide(L)' 'MYRDPTTGFKVFTKFAHLQRGKCCGSACRHCPYGQMNVKDPAMKKQFNSLFYV' A
#
# COMPACT_ATOMS: atom_id res chain seq x y z
N MET A 1 -7.84 -6.52 -6.26
CA MET A 1 -7.06 -6.86 -5.04
C MET A 1 -5.99 -7.87 -5.44
N TYR A 2 -4.80 -7.80 -4.86
CA TYR A 2 -3.67 -8.70 -5.13
C TYR A 2 -3.27 -9.40 -3.83
N ARG A 3 -3.06 -10.71 -3.87
CA ARG A 3 -2.59 -11.46 -2.70
C ARG A 3 -1.07 -11.40 -2.69
N ASP A 4 -0.51 -10.83 -1.64
CA ASP A 4 0.94 -10.74 -1.49
C ASP A 4 1.54 -12.14 -1.26
N PRO A 5 2.49 -12.60 -2.08
CA PRO A 5 3.07 -13.94 -1.92
C PRO A 5 3.94 -14.06 -0.67
N THR A 6 4.55 -12.95 -0.22
CA THR A 6 5.45 -12.94 0.94
C THR A 6 4.69 -12.93 2.26
N THR A 7 3.64 -12.11 2.36
CA THR A 7 2.88 -11.91 3.60
C THR A 7 1.52 -12.60 3.62
N GLY A 8 1.03 -13.10 2.48
CA GLY A 8 -0.29 -13.72 2.34
C GLY A 8 -1.47 -12.74 2.38
N PHE A 9 -1.23 -11.45 2.65
CA PHE A 9 -2.27 -10.44 2.82
C PHE A 9 -2.92 -10.02 1.50
N LYS A 10 -4.19 -9.62 1.57
CA LYS A 10 -4.89 -8.98 0.44
C LYS A 10 -4.47 -7.52 0.39
N VAL A 11 -3.58 -7.20 -0.54
CA VAL A 11 -3.10 -5.84 -0.80
C VAL A 11 -3.94 -5.21 -1.91
N PHE A 12 -4.34 -3.96 -1.70
CA PHE A 12 -5.00 -3.21 -2.77
C PHE A 12 -4.01 -2.90 -3.89
N THR A 13 -4.48 -3.01 -5.14
CA THR A 13 -3.74 -2.55 -6.30
C THR A 13 -3.91 -1.03 -6.44
N LYS A 14 -3.05 -0.38 -7.23
CA LYS A 14 -3.16 1.05 -7.52
C LYS A 14 -4.55 1.38 -8.08
N PHE A 15 -5.04 0.56 -9.00
CA PHE A 15 -6.36 0.70 -9.59
C PHE A 15 -7.50 0.61 -8.57
N ALA A 16 -7.40 -0.33 -7.62
CA ALA A 16 -8.40 -0.44 -6.55
C ALA A 16 -8.38 0.78 -5.61
N HIS A 17 -7.21 1.38 -5.38
CA HIS A 17 -7.13 2.66 -4.66
C HIS A 17 -7.72 3.82 -5.43
N LEU A 18 -7.48 3.90 -6.75
CA LEU A 18 -8.06 4.92 -7.61
C LEU A 18 -9.59 4.83 -7.64
N GLN A 19 -10.15 3.62 -7.78
CA GLN A 19 -11.60 3.41 -7.67
C GLN A 19 -12.15 3.79 -6.30
N ARG A 20 -11.43 3.48 -5.21
CA ARG A 20 -11.84 3.80 -3.85
C ARG A 20 -11.73 5.30 -3.53
N GLY A 21 -10.90 6.05 -4.27
CA GLY A 21 -10.66 7.48 -4.07
C GLY A 21 -9.89 7.85 -2.79
N LYS A 22 -9.41 6.88 -2.00
CA LYS A 22 -8.69 7.14 -0.73
C LYS A 22 -7.68 6.08 -0.33
N CYS A 23 -6.75 6.48 0.54
CA CYS A 23 -5.76 5.59 1.15
C CYS A 23 -6.41 4.59 2.13
N CYS A 24 -5.95 3.33 2.10
CA CYS A 24 -6.41 2.23 2.95
C CYS A 24 -6.02 2.41 4.43
N GLY A 25 -4.90 3.11 4.70
CA GLY A 25 -4.29 3.20 6.02
C GLY A 25 -3.46 1.97 6.44
N SER A 26 -3.32 0.97 5.57
CA SER A 26 -2.61 -0.30 5.86
C SER A 26 -1.23 -0.39 5.22
N ALA A 27 -0.56 0.74 4.96
CA ALA A 27 0.76 0.80 4.30
C ALA A 27 0.84 -0.02 2.99
N CYS A 28 -0.25 0.02 2.21
CA CYS A 28 -0.39 -0.74 0.96
C CYS A 28 0.70 -0.33 -0.06
N ARG A 29 1.37 -1.31 -0.69
CA ARG A 29 2.48 -1.08 -1.65
C ARG A 29 2.15 -0.21 -2.84
N HIS A 30 0.93 -0.35 -3.33
CA HIS A 30 0.47 0.32 -4.53
C HIS A 30 -0.35 1.57 -4.20
N CYS A 31 -0.18 2.16 -3.01
CA CYS A 31 -0.96 3.33 -2.62
C CYS A 31 -0.54 4.55 -3.45
N PRO A 32 -1.40 5.10 -4.34
CA PRO A 32 -1.07 6.30 -5.11
C PRO A 32 -1.09 7.57 -4.26
N TYR A 33 -1.63 7.51 -3.04
CA TYR A 33 -1.81 8.64 -2.13
C TYR A 33 -0.68 8.77 -1.09
N GLY A 34 0.50 8.22 -1.37
CA GLY A 34 1.66 8.34 -0.48
C GLY A 34 1.43 7.83 0.94
N GLN A 35 0.55 6.85 1.12
CA GLN A 35 0.23 6.28 2.45
C GLN A 35 -0.23 7.33 3.49
N MET A 36 -0.88 8.41 3.05
CA MET A 36 -1.31 9.53 3.91
C MET A 36 -2.16 9.13 5.12
N ASN A 37 -2.94 8.05 5.02
CA ASN A 37 -3.86 7.62 6.08
C ASN A 37 -3.27 6.53 7.00
N VAL A 38 -1.97 6.23 6.85
CA VAL A 38 -1.25 5.34 7.78
C VAL A 38 -0.92 6.14 9.02
N LYS A 39 -1.56 5.78 10.14
CA LYS A 39 -1.41 6.48 11.43
C LYS A 39 -0.02 6.32 12.03
N ASP A 40 0.52 5.11 11.92
CA ASP A 40 1.82 4.78 12.45
C ASP A 40 2.92 5.10 11.42
N PRO A 41 3.82 6.07 11.68
CA PRO A 41 4.87 6.42 10.74
C PRO A 41 5.90 5.30 10.53
N ALA A 42 6.12 4.42 11.52
CA ALA A 42 7.02 3.27 11.37
C ALA A 42 6.44 2.19 10.44
N MET A 43 5.12 2.17 10.26
CA MET A 43 4.49 1.32 9.24
C MET A 43 4.58 1.88 7.82
N LYS A 44 4.90 3.17 7.63
CA LYS A 44 4.98 3.75 6.28
C LYS A 44 6.14 3.13 5.52
N LYS A 45 5.83 2.49 4.40
CA LYS A 45 6.83 1.82 3.56
C LYS A 45 7.06 2.62 2.29
N GLN A 46 8.31 2.96 2.00
CA GLN A 46 8.67 3.64 0.77
C GLN A 46 9.04 2.60 -0.29
N PHE A 47 8.41 2.66 -1.46
CA PHE A 47 8.74 1.76 -2.55
C PHE A 47 9.98 2.29 -3.27
N ASN A 48 11.09 1.55 -3.20
CA ASN A 48 12.18 1.68 -4.15
C ASN A 48 11.96 0.65 -5.27
N SER A 49 12.25 1.03 -6.51
CA SER A 49 11.97 0.29 -7.76
C SER A 49 12.46 -1.17 -7.80
N LEU A 50 13.28 -1.59 -6.84
CA LEU A 50 13.79 -2.94 -6.70
C LEU A 50 13.07 -3.73 -5.61
N PHE A 51 12.93 -3.21 -4.39
CA PHE A 51 12.19 -3.83 -3.27
C PHE A 51 11.82 -2.76 -2.24
N TYR A 52 10.88 -3.10 -1.34
CA TYR A 52 10.65 -2.36 -0.11
C TYR A 52 11.93 -2.36 0.74
N VAL A 53 12.49 -1.17 0.97
CA VAL A 53 13.51 -0.93 2.01
C VAL A 53 12.81 -0.47 3.27
#